data_AF-A0AAW6H4Q3-F1
#
_entry.id   AF-A0AAW6H4Q3-F1
#
_cell.length_a   1.000
_cell.length_b   1.000
_cell.length_c   1.000
_cell.angle_alpha   90.00
_cell.angle_beta   90.00
_cell.angle_gamma   90.00
#
_symmetry.space_group_name_H-M   'P 1'
#
loop_
_entity.id
_entity.type
_entity.pdbx_description
1 polymer ?
#
loop_
_entity_poly.entity_id
_entity_poly.type
_entity_poly.pdbx_seq_one_letter_code
_entity_poly.pdbx_strand_id
1 'polypeptide(L)' 'MAKKAIKSEKLTPFGGIFAMMEQFDSTLSYVIDTTLGLRCRLYGYQYSEIIRSLMSIYFCGGSCIEDVTTHLMPHLS' A
#
# COMPACT_ATOMS: atom_id res chain seq x y z
N MET A 1 10.13 -42.53 11.06
CA MET A 1 9.47 -41.24 10.72
C MET A 1 10.55 -40.25 10.33
N ALA A 2 10.61 -39.82 9.07
CA ALA A 2 11.64 -38.91 8.58
C ALA A 2 11.18 -37.45 8.74
N LYS A 3 11.88 -36.65 9.55
CA LYS A 3 11.66 -35.20 9.63
C LYS A 3 12.18 -34.57 8.34
N LYS A 4 11.28 -34.25 7.42
CA LYS A 4 11.61 -33.42 6.25
C LYS A 4 11.76 -31.98 6.71
N ALA A 5 13.00 -31.52 6.86
CA ALA A 5 13.28 -30.11 7.10
C ALA A 5 12.88 -29.33 5.85
N ILE A 6 11.80 -28.55 5.95
CA ILE A 6 11.40 -27.61 4.91
C ILE A 6 12.44 -26.49 4.95
N LYS A 7 13.32 -26.44 3.95
CA LYS A 7 14.20 -25.29 3.74
C LYS A 7 13.28 -24.11 3.41
N SER A 8 13.05 -23.24 4.39
CA SER A 8 12.44 -21.95 4.12
C SER A 8 13.41 -21.20 3.21
N GLU A 9 13.01 -20.97 1.96
CA GLU A 9 13.56 -19.86 1.19
C GLU A 9 13.51 -18.59 2.06
N LYS A 10 14.42 -17.65 1.81
CA LYS A 10 14.56 -16.38 2.54
C LYS A 10 13.30 -15.54 2.31
N LEU A 11 12.19 -15.91 2.93
CA LEU A 11 10.94 -15.19 2.87
C LEU A 11 11.17 -13.90 3.65
N THR A 12 11.33 -12.79 2.94
CA THR A 12 11.39 -11.50 3.60
C THR A 12 9.99 -11.22 4.15
N PRO A 13 9.82 -10.97 5.45
CA PRO A 13 8.49 -10.78 6.05
C PRO A 13 7.72 -9.60 5.43
N PHE A 14 8.41 -8.71 4.71
CA PHE A 14 7.84 -7.57 3.99
C PHE A 14 7.87 -7.72 2.45
N GLY A 15 8.36 -8.84 1.90
CA GLY A 15 8.46 -9.01 0.43
C GLY A 15 7.12 -8.86 -0.28
N GLY A 16 6.03 -9.33 0.35
CA GLY A 16 4.67 -9.22 -0.19
C GLY A 16 4.19 -7.77 -0.30
N ILE A 17 4.50 -6.91 0.68
CA ILE A 17 4.07 -5.51 0.61
C ILE A 17 4.83 -4.73 -0.46
N PHE A 18 6.11 -5.06 -0.70
CA PHE A 18 6.87 -4.45 -1.79
C PHE A 18 6.26 -4.79 -3.16
N ALA A 19 5.84 -6.04 -3.38
CA ALA A 19 5.17 -6.43 -4.61
C ALA A 19 3.82 -5.71 -4.81
N MET A 20 3.04 -5.52 -3.73
CA MET A 20 1.78 -4.77 -3.79
C MET A 20 2.02 -3.28 -4.10
N MET A 21 3.06 -2.67 -3.53
CA MET A 21 3.43 -1.28 -3.80
C MET A 21 3.88 -1.07 -5.24
N GLU A 22 4.69 -2.00 -5.76
CA GLU A 22 5.14 -1.96 -7.15
C GLU A 22 3.95 -2.07 -8.12
N GLN A 23 2.98 -2.95 -7.83
CA GLN A 23 1.77 -3.08 -8.63
C GLN A 23 0.87 -1.84 -8.56
N PHE A 24 0.82 -1.18 -7.40
CA PHE A 24 0.11 0.09 -7.24
C PHE A 24 0.73 1.16 -8.15
N ASP A 25 2.06 1.31 -8.10
CA ASP A 25 2.76 2.33 -8.88
C ASP A 25 2.67 2.08 -10.39
N SER A 26 2.68 0.82 -10.82
CA SER A 26 2.59 0.47 -12.24
C SER A 26 1.21 0.70 -12.85
N THR A 27 0.14 0.61 -12.06
CA THR A 27 -1.23 0.57 -12.58
C THR A 27 -2.08 1.73 -12.07
N LEU A 28 -2.07 1.98 -10.77
CA LEU A 28 -3.05 2.86 -10.13
C LEU A 28 -2.55 4.29 -9.99
N SER A 29 -1.24 4.50 -9.80
CA SER A 29 -0.68 5.85 -9.65
C SER A 29 -1.04 6.77 -10.82
N TYR A 30 -0.90 6.28 -12.05
CA TYR A 30 -1.27 7.04 -13.25
C TYR A 30 -2.77 7.37 -13.31
N VAL A 31 -3.64 6.40 -13.01
CA VAL A 31 -5.09 6.59 -13.05
C VAL A 31 -5.54 7.62 -12.01
N ILE A 32 -4.97 7.55 -10.81
CA ILE A 32 -5.28 8.49 -9.73
C ILE A 32 -4.87 9.91 -10.13
N ASP A 33 -3.62 10.11 -10.55
CA ASP A 33 -3.11 11.45 -10.84
C ASP A 33 -3.74 12.06 -12.09
N THR A 34 -4.13 11.25 -13.07
CA THR A 34 -4.87 11.74 -14.24
C THR A 34 -6.33 12.06 -13.94
N THR A 35 -6.98 11.31 -13.06
CA THR A 35 -8.39 11.52 -12.69
C THR A 35 -8.55 12.71 -11.74
N LEU A 36 -7.68 12.82 -10.74
CA LEU A 36 -7.72 13.89 -9.72
C LEU A 36 -6.92 15.13 -10.12
N GLY A 37 -6.07 15.01 -11.14
CA GLY A 37 -5.18 16.07 -11.58
C GLY A 37 -3.98 16.28 -10.65
N LEU A 38 -3.19 17.31 -10.97
CA LEU A 38 -2.03 17.71 -10.18
C LEU A 38 -2.46 18.31 -8.83
N ARG A 39 -1.99 17.71 -7.73
CA ARG A 39 -2.18 18.28 -6.39
C ARG A 39 -1.24 19.44 -6.12
N CYS A 40 0.05 19.23 -6.36
CA CYS A 40 1.11 20.20 -6.11
C CYS A 40 1.95 20.37 -7.38
N ARG A 41 2.17 21.62 -7.82
CA ARG A 41 2.94 21.94 -9.03
C ARG A 41 4.44 22.15 -8.77
N LEU A 42 4.81 22.45 -7.53
CA LEU A 42 6.17 22.85 -7.14
C LEU A 42 6.78 21.89 -6.13
N TYR A 43 6.20 21.81 -4.92
CA TYR A 43 6.67 20.94 -3.85
C TYR A 43 5.46 20.32 -3.13
N GLY A 44 5.49 19.01 -2.95
CA GLY A 44 4.45 18.26 -2.26
C GLY A 44 4.13 16.93 -2.93
N TYR A 45 3.49 16.04 -2.18
CA TYR A 45 3.08 14.73 -2.65
C TYR A 45 1.89 14.82 -3.61
N GLN A 46 1.91 14.05 -4.69
CA GLN A 46 0.76 13.82 -5.57
C GLN A 46 -0.29 12.94 -4.89
N TYR A 47 -1.49 12.87 -5.47
CA TYR A 47 -2.58 12.08 -4.89
C TYR A 47 -2.25 10.59 -4.85
N SER A 48 -1.60 10.07 -5.90
CA SER A 48 -1.10 8.69 -5.94
C SER A 48 -0.19 8.36 -4.76
N GLU A 49 0.78 9.23 -4.45
CA GLU A 49 1.75 9.04 -3.37
C GLU A 49 1.09 9.04 -1.98
N ILE A 50 0.10 9.92 -1.77
CA ILE A 50 -0.66 9.97 -0.52
C ILE A 50 -1.44 8.67 -0.33
N ILE A 51 -2.19 8.26 -1.37
CA ILE A 51 -3.02 7.04 -1.32
C ILE A 51 -2.14 5.79 -1.13
N ARG A 52 -1.01 5.72 -1.84
CA ARG A 52 -0.01 4.65 -1.69
C ARG A 52 0.50 4.55 -0.25
N SER A 53 0.81 5.70 0.36
CA SER A 53 1.26 5.76 1.76
C SER A 53 0.17 5.24 2.72
N LEU A 54 -1.09 5.66 2.53
CA LEU A 54 -2.22 5.19 3.33
C LEU A 54 -2.43 3.67 3.19
N MET A 55 -2.39 3.14 1.97
CA MET A 55 -2.48 1.70 1.73
C MET A 55 -1.31 0.94 2.38
N SER A 56 -0.11 1.52 2.40
CA SER A 56 1.05 0.91 3.07
C SER A 56 0.80 0.72 4.55
N ILE A 57 0.26 1.74 5.21
CA ILE A 57 0.01 1.72 6.64
C ILE A 57 -1.08 0.69 6.95
N TYR A 58 -2.14 0.67 6.13
CA TYR A 58 -3.22 -0.32 6.25
C TYR A 58 -2.70 -1.77 6.09
N PHE A 59 -1.94 -2.08 5.04
CA PHE A 59 -1.43 -3.43 4.80
C PHE A 59 -0.33 -3.87 5.77
N CYS A 60 0.42 -2.94 6.36
CA CYS A 60 1.34 -3.22 7.45
C CYS A 60 0.63 -3.54 8.78
N GLY A 61 -0.72 -3.52 8.82
CA GLY A 61 -1.48 -3.68 10.06
C GLY A 61 -1.30 -2.50 11.02
N GLY A 62 -0.92 -1.34 10.50
CA GLY A 62 -0.82 -0.12 11.29
C GLY A 62 -2.21 0.36 11.69
N SER A 63 -2.54 0.28 12.98
CA SER A 63 -3.77 0.84 13.55
C SER A 63 -3.72 2.37 13.70
N CYS A 64 -2.60 3.00 13.35
CA CYS A 64 -2.31 4.41 13.64
C CYS A 64 -2.97 5.41 12.67
N ILE A 65 -4.01 5.02 11.92
CA ILE A 65 -4.86 5.96 11.18
C ILE A 65 -6.30 5.80 11.66
N GLU A 66 -6.51 6.23 12.90
CA GLU A 66 -7.81 6.21 13.58
C GLU A 66 -8.91 6.87 12.72
N ASP A 67 -8.57 7.97 12.04
CA ASP A 67 -9.48 8.70 11.15
C ASP A 67 -9.88 7.92 9.88
N VAL A 68 -8.95 7.23 9.21
CA VAL A 68 -9.26 6.48 7.98
C VAL A 68 -10.08 5.23 8.31
N THR A 69 -9.78 4.57 9.44
CA THR A 69 -10.55 3.42 9.89
C THR A 69 -11.98 3.84 10.24
N THR A 70 -12.16 4.99 10.88
CA THR A 70 -13.49 5.49 11.28
C THR A 70 -14.31 5.99 10.10
N HIS A 71 -13.68 6.70 9.15
CA HIS A 71 -14.40 7.38 8.07
C HIS A 71 -14.44 6.62 6.74
N LEU A 72 -13.47 5.73 6.45
CA LEU A 72 -13.34 5.11 5.11
C LEU A 72 -13.74 3.63 5.08
N MET A 73 -13.47 2.86 6.15
CA MET A 73 -13.87 1.45 6.23
C MET A 73 -15.37 1.19 5.98
N PRO A 74 -16.31 2.04 6.44
CA PRO A 74 -17.74 1.85 6.16
C PRO A 74 -18.11 1.91 4.67
N HIS A 75 -17.29 2.55 3.84
CA HIS A 75 -17.54 2.74 2.40
C HIS A 75 -16.79 1.76 1.50
N LEU A 76 -15.87 0.96 2.07
CA LEU A 76 -15.04 -0.02 1.35
C LEU A 76 -15.55 -1.47 1.50
N SER A 77 -16.66 -1.67 2.21
CA SER A 77 -17.34 -2.98 2.39
C SER A 77 -18.32 -3.30 1.28
#